data_AF-A0A0R1RMW8-F1
#
_entry.id   AF-A0A0R1RMW8-F1
#
_cell.length_a   1.000
_cell.length_b   1.000
_cell.length_c   1.000
_cell.angle_alpha   90.00
_cell.angle_beta   90.00
_cell.angle_gamma   90.00
#
_symmetry.space_group_name_H-M   'P 1'
#
loop_
_entity.id
_entity.type
_entity.pdbx_description
1 polymer ?
#
loop_
_entity_poly.entity_id
_entity_poly.type
_entity_poly.pdbx_seq_one_letter_code
_entity_poly.pdbx_strand_id
1 'polypeptide(L)'
;MELYDKSDFEIFNDQTLQGRLGKIKQSIDPKFETTGNQLQGLFNSQGLTVFQHVAKHARRTVNPPVDTWIAFGPNKRGYKKDPHFELGFWDDRMFLKLCLLSESKANPFNAKYLADSETAINQISDRYGVSSDHTKKGMHSLKLTEDYIDKYANFKSAEFMVGIEWMKDGAFFKDLHQFEIIQQSIKDLIDIYKIWVIRI
;
A
#
# COMPACT_ATOMS: atom_id res chain seq x y z
N MET A 1 -6.55 23.21 -1.70
CA MET A 1 -5.52 22.85 -2.69
C MET A 1 -5.56 21.35 -2.81
N GLU A 2 -5.50 20.80 -4.02
CA GLU A 2 -5.46 19.35 -4.24
C GLU A 2 -4.20 18.76 -3.59
N LEU A 3 -4.33 17.61 -2.95
CA LEU A 3 -3.22 16.93 -2.27
C LEU A 3 -2.35 16.17 -3.27
N TYR A 4 -3.00 15.52 -4.25
CA TYR A 4 -2.39 14.83 -5.38
C TYR A 4 -3.07 15.26 -6.67
N ASP A 5 -2.31 15.33 -7.76
CA ASP A 5 -2.83 15.80 -9.04
C ASP A 5 -2.19 15.04 -10.22
N LYS A 6 -2.68 15.28 -11.44
CA LYS A 6 -2.23 14.55 -12.62
C LYS A 6 -0.75 14.79 -12.97
N SER A 7 -0.17 15.91 -12.56
CA SER A 7 1.25 16.22 -12.81
C SER A 7 2.17 15.35 -11.95
N ASP A 8 1.69 14.78 -10.84
CA ASP A 8 2.47 13.84 -10.01
C ASP A 8 2.92 12.60 -10.79
N PHE A 9 2.18 12.21 -11.82
CA PHE A 9 2.54 11.10 -12.70
C PHE A 9 3.68 11.43 -13.68
N GLU A 10 4.03 12.71 -13.87
CA GLU A 10 5.08 13.12 -14.80
C GLU A 10 6.48 12.72 -14.32
N ILE A 11 6.64 12.35 -13.04
CA ILE A 11 7.90 11.79 -12.54
C ILE A 11 8.32 10.54 -13.32
N PHE A 12 7.35 9.74 -13.79
CA PHE A 12 7.60 8.49 -14.51
C PHE A 12 8.05 8.71 -15.95
N ASN A 13 7.91 9.93 -16.49
CA ASN A 13 8.44 10.29 -17.82
C ASN A 13 9.97 10.33 -17.83
N ASP A 14 10.61 10.57 -16.68
CA ASP A 14 12.06 10.49 -16.57
C ASP A 14 12.51 9.02 -16.59
N GLN A 15 13.20 8.62 -17.66
CA GLN A 15 13.66 7.24 -17.83
C GLN A 15 15.02 6.96 -17.16
N THR A 16 15.62 7.95 -16.49
CA THR A 16 16.87 7.78 -15.77
C THR A 16 16.62 7.48 -14.29
N LEU A 17 17.43 6.61 -13.67
CA LEU A 17 17.35 6.32 -12.25
C LEU A 17 17.52 7.59 -11.41
N GLN A 18 18.57 8.37 -11.67
CA GLN A 18 18.88 9.58 -10.92
C GLN A 18 17.80 10.66 -11.08
N GLY A 19 17.33 10.89 -12.32
CA GLY A 19 16.30 11.89 -12.60
C GLY A 19 14.96 11.54 -11.96
N ARG A 20 14.49 10.29 -12.10
CA ARG A 20 13.24 9.84 -11.47
C ARG A 20 13.31 9.90 -9.94
N LEU A 21 14.41 9.45 -9.33
CA LEU A 21 14.58 9.53 -7.86
C LEU A 21 14.63 10.98 -7.37
N GLY A 22 15.26 11.88 -8.13
CA GLY A 22 15.27 13.31 -7.84
C GLY A 22 13.86 13.90 -7.83
N LYS A 23 13.06 13.58 -8.86
CA LYS A 23 11.65 14.03 -8.96
C LYS A 23 10.76 13.44 -7.87
N ILE A 24 10.90 12.16 -7.54
CA ILE A 24 10.18 11.52 -6.42
C ILE A 24 10.46 12.30 -5.13
N LYS A 25 11.73 12.54 -4.82
CA LYS A 25 12.15 13.25 -3.61
C LYS A 25 11.65 14.69 -3.55
N GLN A 26 11.64 15.38 -4.69
CA GLN A 26 11.27 16.79 -4.75
C GLN A 26 9.75 17.00 -4.71
N SER A 27 8.98 16.14 -5.38
CA SER A 27 7.56 16.38 -5.66
C SER A 27 6.62 15.44 -4.92
N ILE A 28 7.00 14.17 -4.71
CA ILE A 28 6.12 13.13 -4.18
C ILE A 28 6.35 12.89 -2.68
N ASP A 29 7.61 12.76 -2.24
CA ASP A 29 7.93 12.48 -0.83
C ASP A 29 7.28 13.50 0.14
N PRO A 30 7.27 14.83 -0.13
CA PRO A 30 6.61 15.79 0.77
C PRO A 30 5.09 15.61 0.86
N LYS A 31 4.42 15.22 -0.24
CA LYS A 31 2.97 14.93 -0.26
C LYS A 31 2.65 13.66 0.53
N PHE A 32 3.48 12.63 0.38
CA PHE A 32 3.40 11.41 1.18
C PHE A 32 3.58 11.68 2.67
N GLU A 33 4.61 12.43 3.06
CA GLU A 33 4.86 12.78 4.46
C GLU A 33 3.72 13.60 5.06
N THR A 34 3.17 14.55 4.29
CA THR A 34 2.01 15.35 4.71
C THR A 34 0.80 14.45 4.96
N THR A 35 0.49 13.55 4.03
CA THR A 35 -0.61 12.59 4.17
C THR A 35 -0.39 11.66 5.36
N GLY A 36 0.83 11.14 5.51
CA GLY A 36 1.19 10.22 6.59
C GLY A 36 1.06 10.86 7.97
N ASN A 37 1.51 12.10 8.11
CA ASN A 37 1.35 12.87 9.35
C ASN A 37 -0.12 13.10 9.71
N GLN A 38 -0.97 13.39 8.72
CA GLN A 38 -2.41 13.57 8.94
C GLN A 38 -3.12 12.25 9.32
N LEU A 39 -2.68 11.11 8.78
CA LEU A 39 -3.22 9.79 9.11
C LEU A 39 -2.86 9.30 10.52
N GLN A 40 -1.85 9.88 11.20
CA GLN A 40 -1.45 9.44 12.54
C GLN A 40 -2.59 9.49 13.56
N GLY A 41 -3.44 10.52 13.48
CA GLY A 41 -4.61 10.62 14.34
C GLY A 41 -5.57 9.44 14.19
N LEU A 42 -5.79 8.98 12.95
CA LEU A 42 -6.61 7.80 12.67
C LEU A 42 -6.01 6.54 13.31
N PHE A 43 -4.73 6.25 13.05
CA PHE A 43 -4.10 5.04 13.60
C PHE A 43 -4.11 5.04 15.14
N ASN A 44 -3.76 6.17 15.76
CA ASN A 44 -3.80 6.32 17.21
C ASN A 44 -5.21 6.12 17.79
N SER A 45 -6.25 6.64 17.12
CA SER A 45 -7.65 6.43 17.55
C SER A 45 -8.10 4.97 17.49
N GLN A 46 -7.40 4.14 16.70
CA GLN A 46 -7.65 2.71 16.56
C GLN A 46 -6.75 1.86 17.48
N GLY A 47 -5.97 2.50 18.37
CA GLY A 47 -5.02 1.82 19.25
C GLY A 47 -3.78 1.28 18.52
N LEU A 48 -3.51 1.75 17.29
CA LEU A 48 -2.41 1.27 16.46
C LEU A 48 -1.25 2.26 16.50
N THR A 49 -0.09 1.78 16.96
CA THR A 49 1.17 2.52 16.79
C THR A 49 1.77 2.17 15.44
N VAL A 50 1.81 3.12 14.50
CA VAL A 50 2.40 2.92 13.17
C VAL A 50 3.50 3.94 12.89
N PHE A 51 4.51 3.50 12.16
CA PHE A 51 5.64 4.30 11.72
C PHE A 51 5.62 4.43 10.20
N GLN A 52 5.86 5.64 9.72
CA GLN A 52 5.88 5.94 8.30
C GLN A 52 7.27 5.71 7.69
N HIS A 53 7.31 5.12 6.50
CA HIS A 53 8.53 4.79 5.78
C HIS A 53 8.38 5.11 4.30
N VAL A 54 9.01 6.19 3.83
CA VAL A 54 9.08 6.47 2.39
C VAL A 54 9.99 5.44 1.70
N ALA A 55 9.54 4.91 0.56
CA ALA A 55 10.27 3.93 -0.23
C ALA A 55 11.58 4.55 -0.77
N LYS A 56 12.72 4.07 -0.26
CA LYS A 56 14.04 4.62 -0.61
C LYS A 56 14.61 4.12 -1.94
N HIS A 57 14.02 3.09 -2.55
CA HIS A 57 14.51 2.45 -3.79
C HIS A 57 16.00 2.04 -3.76
N ALA A 58 16.58 1.83 -2.57
CA ALA A 58 18.03 1.70 -2.35
C ALA A 58 18.69 0.47 -3.02
N ARG A 59 17.90 -0.46 -3.53
CA ARG A 59 18.38 -1.65 -4.27
C ARG A 59 18.44 -1.44 -5.79
N ARG A 60 17.95 -0.31 -6.32
CA ARG A 60 17.98 0.00 -7.75
C ARG A 60 19.35 0.57 -8.14
N THR A 61 19.95 0.03 -9.19
CA THR A 61 21.28 0.43 -9.67
C THR A 61 21.28 0.96 -11.11
N VAL A 62 20.40 0.44 -11.95
CA VAL A 62 20.32 0.79 -13.39
C VAL A 62 18.93 1.29 -13.75
N ASN A 63 17.90 0.48 -13.51
CA ASN A 63 16.54 0.81 -13.92
C ASN A 63 15.84 1.70 -12.87
N PRO A 64 15.20 2.82 -13.27
CA PRO A 64 14.39 3.62 -12.36
C PRO A 64 13.22 2.79 -11.79
N PRO A 65 12.71 3.15 -10.60
CA PRO A 65 11.59 2.44 -10.01
C PRO A 65 10.32 2.65 -10.85
N VAL A 66 9.53 1.58 -11.01
CA VAL A 66 8.26 1.60 -11.79
C VAL A 66 7.09 2.16 -10.98
N ASP A 67 7.30 2.30 -9.68
CA ASP A 67 6.35 2.74 -8.67
C ASP A 67 7.09 3.44 -7.51
N THR A 68 6.36 4.16 -6.67
CA THR A 68 6.89 4.71 -5.41
C THR A 68 5.78 4.81 -4.37
N TRP A 69 6.12 4.72 -3.08
CA TRP A 69 5.13 4.69 -2.02
C TRP A 69 5.67 5.18 -0.68
N ILE A 70 4.75 5.47 0.22
CA ILE A 70 4.98 5.54 1.67
C ILE A 70 4.29 4.35 2.34
N ALA A 71 5.01 3.69 3.23
CA ALA A 71 4.51 2.55 3.99
C ALA A 71 4.20 2.93 5.45
N PHE A 72 3.19 2.29 6.05
CA PHE A 72 2.79 2.46 7.44
C PHE A 72 2.78 1.09 8.14
N GLY A 73 3.77 0.84 8.99
CA GLY A 73 3.95 -0.45 9.65
C GLY A 73 4.28 -0.32 11.13
N PRO A 74 4.24 -1.42 11.90
CA PRO A 74 4.37 -1.38 13.36
C PRO A 74 5.81 -1.18 13.85
N ASN A 75 6.80 -1.20 12.96
CA ASN A 75 8.22 -1.20 13.33
C ASN A 75 8.94 0.09 12.89
N LYS A 76 9.66 0.71 13.82
CA LYS A 76 10.41 1.96 13.60
C LYS A 76 11.54 1.84 12.57
N ARG A 77 12.07 0.64 12.34
CA ARG A 77 13.30 0.44 11.54
C ARG A 77 13.03 -0.01 10.10
N GLY A 78 11.79 -0.39 9.79
CA GLY A 78 11.39 -0.82 8.46
C GLY A 78 10.00 -1.46 8.51
N TYR A 79 9.46 -1.77 7.34
CA TYR A 79 8.08 -2.23 7.19
C TYR A 79 7.96 -3.60 6.51
N LYS A 80 8.90 -3.97 5.62
CA LYS A 80 8.77 -5.15 4.74
C LYS A 80 8.55 -6.49 5.43
N LYS A 81 9.04 -6.66 6.67
CA LYS A 81 8.92 -7.90 7.44
C LYS A 81 7.60 -7.98 8.22
N ASP A 82 6.87 -6.89 8.29
CA ASP A 82 5.66 -6.75 9.09
C ASP A 82 4.47 -6.53 8.15
N PRO A 83 3.24 -6.87 8.55
CA PRO A 83 2.07 -6.38 7.85
C PRO A 83 2.06 -4.85 7.86
N HIS A 84 1.71 -4.21 6.75
CA HIS A 84 1.75 -2.74 6.63
C HIS A 84 0.82 -2.22 5.54
N PHE A 85 0.45 -0.95 5.63
CA PHE A 85 -0.19 -0.23 4.52
C PHE A 85 0.87 0.36 3.59
N GLU A 86 0.53 0.52 2.32
CA GLU A 86 1.26 1.29 1.32
C GLU A 86 0.29 2.25 0.61
N LEU A 87 0.67 3.53 0.54
CA LEU A 87 0.03 4.52 -0.33
C LEU A 87 1.05 4.94 -1.38
N GLY A 88 0.74 4.77 -2.66
CA GLY A 88 1.75 4.92 -3.70
C GLY A 88 1.22 5.22 -5.09
N PHE A 89 2.15 5.38 -6.02
CA PHE A 89 1.90 5.66 -7.43
C PHE A 89 2.53 4.59 -8.31
N TRP A 90 1.80 4.23 -9.35
CA TRP A 90 2.33 3.78 -10.63
C TRP A 90 2.24 4.96 -11.63
N ASP A 91 2.72 4.75 -12.85
CA ASP A 91 2.64 5.74 -13.94
C ASP A 91 1.20 6.12 -14.39
N ASP A 92 0.21 5.29 -14.08
CA ASP A 92 -1.16 5.38 -14.61
C ASP A 92 -2.25 5.34 -13.51
N ARG A 93 -1.86 5.09 -12.25
CA ARG A 93 -2.78 5.02 -11.11
C ARG A 93 -2.07 5.28 -9.78
N MET A 94 -2.81 5.80 -8.81
CA MET A 94 -2.42 5.74 -7.41
C MET A 94 -3.03 4.49 -6.76
N PHE A 95 -2.45 3.99 -5.69
CA PHE A 95 -2.93 2.83 -4.97
C PHE A 95 -2.86 3.02 -3.47
N LEU A 96 -3.76 2.32 -2.77
CA LEU A 96 -3.67 2.07 -1.34
C LEU A 96 -3.83 0.58 -1.12
N LYS A 97 -2.82 -0.05 -0.53
CA LYS A 97 -2.76 -1.49 -0.31
C LYS A 97 -2.42 -1.80 1.14
N LEU A 98 -3.00 -2.85 1.67
CA LEU A 98 -2.60 -3.51 2.91
C LEU A 98 -1.84 -4.79 2.52
N CYS A 99 -0.59 -4.91 2.97
CA CYS A 99 0.42 -5.79 2.37
C CYS A 99 1.02 -6.79 3.37
N LEU A 100 1.24 -8.02 2.88
CA LEU A 100 2.10 -9.07 3.42
C LEU A 100 3.09 -9.48 2.32
N LEU A 101 4.29 -8.89 2.36
CA LEU A 101 5.35 -9.19 1.39
C LEU A 101 6.00 -10.54 1.69
N SER A 102 6.82 -11.04 0.77
CA SER A 102 7.48 -12.34 0.96
C SER A 102 8.34 -12.37 2.24
N GLU A 103 8.94 -11.24 2.61
CA GLU A 103 9.72 -11.06 3.82
C GLU A 103 8.89 -11.20 5.11
N SER A 104 7.57 -10.97 5.08
CA SER A 104 6.71 -11.12 6.26
C SER A 104 6.50 -12.56 6.69
N LYS A 105 6.84 -13.53 5.84
CA LYS A 105 6.83 -14.97 6.19
C LYS A 105 7.88 -15.35 7.22
N ALA A 106 8.80 -14.44 7.56
CA ALA A 106 9.67 -14.61 8.71
C ALA A 106 8.88 -14.78 10.03
N ASN A 107 7.65 -14.26 10.09
CA ASN A 107 6.70 -14.59 11.15
C ASN A 107 5.80 -15.76 10.68
N PRO A 108 5.92 -16.96 11.27
CA PRO A 108 5.17 -18.14 10.83
C PRO A 108 3.66 -18.03 11.05
N PHE A 109 3.20 -17.12 11.92
CA PHE A 109 1.78 -16.94 12.19
C PHE A 109 1.05 -16.12 11.12
N ASN A 110 1.76 -15.37 10.28
CA ASN A 110 1.11 -14.48 9.30
C ASN A 110 0.23 -15.22 8.29
N ALA A 111 0.56 -16.47 7.92
CA ALA A 111 -0.29 -17.27 7.05
C ALA A 111 -1.63 -17.60 7.72
N LYS A 112 -1.60 -17.95 9.02
CA LYS A 112 -2.81 -18.19 9.81
C LYS A 112 -3.63 -16.90 9.96
N TYR A 113 -3.01 -15.78 10.32
CA TYR A 113 -3.74 -14.52 10.49
C TYR A 113 -4.37 -14.02 9.19
N LEU A 114 -3.70 -14.25 8.06
CA LEU A 114 -4.28 -13.98 6.75
C LEU A 114 -5.53 -14.85 6.50
N ALA A 115 -5.45 -16.15 6.76
CA ALA A 115 -6.60 -17.06 6.64
C ALA A 115 -7.75 -16.64 7.59
N ASP A 116 -7.45 -16.31 8.84
CA ASP A 116 -8.45 -15.85 9.81
C ASP A 116 -9.15 -14.54 9.38
N SER A 117 -8.51 -13.74 8.51
CA SER A 117 -9.04 -12.48 7.99
C SER A 117 -9.90 -12.61 6.73
N GLU A 118 -10.03 -13.81 6.16
CA GLU A 118 -10.70 -14.04 4.87
C GLU A 118 -12.15 -13.50 4.87
N THR A 119 -12.91 -13.77 5.92
CA THR A 119 -14.30 -13.28 6.03
C THR A 119 -14.36 -11.76 6.01
N ALA A 120 -13.45 -11.08 6.71
CA ALA A 120 -13.39 -9.62 6.73
C ALA A 120 -13.00 -9.07 5.35
N ILE A 121 -12.05 -9.71 4.65
CA ILE A 121 -11.65 -9.32 3.29
C ILE A 121 -12.83 -9.47 2.32
N ASN A 122 -13.61 -10.54 2.40
CA ASN A 122 -14.74 -10.77 1.50
C ASN A 122 -15.96 -9.87 1.78
N GLN A 123 -15.97 -9.13 2.90
CA GLN A 123 -17.07 -8.23 3.28
C GLN A 123 -16.85 -6.76 2.86
N ILE A 124 -15.63 -6.38 2.47
CA ILE A 124 -15.38 -5.01 1.98
C ILE A 124 -16.00 -4.81 0.59
N SER A 125 -16.12 -3.55 0.16
CA SER A 125 -16.70 -3.21 -1.15
C SER A 125 -15.94 -3.85 -2.32
N ASP A 126 -16.68 -4.22 -3.36
CA ASP A 126 -16.16 -4.74 -4.64
C ASP A 126 -15.27 -3.75 -5.43
N ARG A 127 -15.17 -2.49 -4.99
CA ARG A 127 -14.16 -1.54 -5.49
C ARG A 127 -12.73 -1.90 -5.09
N TYR A 128 -12.57 -2.80 -4.10
CA TYR A 128 -11.29 -3.34 -3.67
C TYR A 128 -10.97 -4.63 -4.44
N GLY A 129 -9.70 -5.03 -4.39
CA GLY A 129 -9.26 -6.29 -4.94
C GLY A 129 -8.06 -6.87 -4.20
N VAL A 130 -7.58 -8.02 -4.69
CA VAL A 130 -6.41 -8.74 -4.18
C VAL A 130 -5.29 -8.85 -5.22
N SER A 131 -4.04 -8.92 -4.78
CA SER A 131 -2.88 -9.20 -5.64
C SER A 131 -1.80 -9.96 -4.85
N SER A 132 -0.84 -10.57 -5.54
CA SER A 132 0.19 -11.43 -4.92
C SER A 132 1.63 -11.03 -5.29
N ASP A 133 1.81 -9.84 -5.85
CA ASP A 133 3.08 -9.36 -6.39
C ASP A 133 3.09 -7.82 -6.39
N HIS A 134 3.77 -7.20 -5.41
CA HIS A 134 3.84 -5.73 -5.29
C HIS A 134 4.58 -5.06 -6.43
N THR A 135 5.29 -5.82 -7.27
CA THR A 135 6.01 -5.28 -8.42
C THR A 135 5.13 -5.19 -9.68
N LYS A 136 3.85 -5.56 -9.58
CA LYS A 136 2.87 -5.53 -10.68
C LYS A 136 1.67 -4.63 -10.36
N LYS A 137 1.19 -3.97 -11.42
CA LYS A 137 -0.04 -3.18 -11.41
C LYS A 137 -1.28 -4.09 -11.41
N GLY A 138 -2.39 -3.53 -10.93
CA GLY A 138 -3.69 -4.16 -11.04
C GLY A 138 -4.03 -4.99 -9.82
N MET A 139 -5.33 -5.05 -9.55
CA MET A 139 -5.92 -5.86 -8.51
C MET A 139 -6.93 -6.82 -9.15
N HIS A 140 -7.04 -8.01 -8.61
CA HIS A 140 -8.00 -9.02 -9.01
C HIS A 140 -9.22 -8.97 -8.11
N SER A 141 -10.35 -9.52 -8.58
CA SER A 141 -11.60 -9.56 -7.81
C SER A 141 -11.41 -10.22 -6.44
N LEU A 142 -12.09 -9.69 -5.41
CA LEU A 142 -12.15 -10.30 -4.07
C LEU A 142 -12.71 -11.73 -4.08
N LYS A 143 -13.39 -12.16 -5.15
CA LYS A 143 -13.83 -13.56 -5.32
C LYS A 143 -12.67 -14.55 -5.37
N LEU A 144 -11.45 -14.08 -5.62
CA LEU A 144 -10.23 -14.87 -5.67
C LEU A 144 -9.44 -14.82 -4.35
N THR A 145 -10.03 -14.28 -3.26
CA THR A 145 -9.32 -14.14 -1.99
C THR A 145 -8.76 -15.47 -1.50
N GLU A 146 -9.57 -16.53 -1.47
CA GLU A 146 -9.16 -17.88 -1.04
C GLU A 146 -7.92 -18.37 -1.82
N ASP A 147 -7.95 -18.30 -3.16
CA ASP A 147 -6.82 -18.69 -4.02
C ASP A 147 -5.52 -17.92 -3.69
N TYR A 148 -5.64 -16.62 -3.37
CA TYR A 148 -4.49 -15.78 -3.06
C TYR A 148 -3.97 -16.02 -1.64
N ILE A 149 -4.85 -16.35 -0.69
CA ILE A 149 -4.46 -16.79 0.67
C ILE A 149 -3.69 -18.12 0.57
N ASP A 150 -4.23 -19.10 -0.16
CA ASP A 150 -3.59 -20.39 -0.39
C ASP A 150 -2.23 -20.23 -1.07
N LYS A 151 -2.14 -19.33 -2.05
CA LYS A 151 -0.88 -19.03 -2.73
C LYS A 151 0.14 -18.43 -1.75
N TYR A 152 -0.26 -17.49 -0.89
CA TYR A 152 0.62 -16.95 0.13
C TYR A 152 1.09 -18.04 1.11
N ALA A 153 0.22 -18.96 1.53
CA ALA A 153 0.61 -20.05 2.43
C ALA A 153 1.64 -21.00 1.80
N ASN A 154 1.50 -21.32 0.51
CA ASN A 154 2.22 -22.44 -0.10
C ASN A 154 3.47 -22.05 -0.92
N PHE A 155 3.56 -20.83 -1.44
CA PHE A 155 4.68 -20.43 -2.29
C PHE A 155 5.61 -19.44 -1.60
N LYS A 156 6.89 -19.80 -1.39
CA LYS A 156 7.86 -18.98 -0.64
C LYS A 156 7.94 -17.52 -1.11
N SER A 157 7.90 -17.25 -2.41
CA SER A 157 7.98 -15.90 -2.98
C SER A 157 6.64 -15.20 -3.13
N ALA A 158 5.51 -15.88 -2.89
CA ALA A 158 4.20 -15.26 -3.01
C ALA A 158 3.96 -14.26 -1.89
N GLU A 159 3.28 -13.19 -2.25
CA GLU A 159 2.85 -12.12 -1.35
C GLU A 159 1.32 -12.11 -1.30
N PHE A 160 0.77 -11.30 -0.40
CA PHE A 160 -0.65 -11.02 -0.39
C PHE A 160 -0.86 -9.53 -0.16
N MET A 161 -1.69 -8.91 -0.99
CA MET A 161 -2.15 -7.55 -0.77
C MET A 161 -3.63 -7.45 -1.07
N VAL A 162 -4.34 -6.70 -0.24
CA VAL A 162 -5.73 -6.27 -0.47
C VAL A 162 -5.76 -4.75 -0.52
N GLY A 163 -6.49 -4.16 -1.45
CA GLY A 163 -6.42 -2.72 -1.65
C GLY A 163 -7.28 -2.17 -2.78
N ILE A 164 -7.06 -0.90 -3.07
CA ILE A 164 -7.78 -0.12 -4.08
C ILE A 164 -6.80 0.64 -4.96
N GLU A 165 -7.19 0.90 -6.21
CA GLU A 165 -6.46 1.72 -7.17
C GLU A 165 -7.34 2.86 -7.68
N TRP A 166 -6.74 4.03 -7.89
CA TRP A 166 -7.36 5.21 -8.48
C TRP A 166 -6.65 5.56 -9.77
N MET A 167 -7.32 5.39 -10.91
CA MET A 167 -6.75 5.71 -12.23
C MET A 167 -6.43 7.20 -12.35
N LYS A 168 -5.32 7.53 -13.02
CA LYS A 168 -4.86 8.91 -13.29
C LYS A 168 -5.97 9.81 -13.87
N ASP A 169 -6.83 9.26 -14.71
CA ASP A 169 -7.94 9.99 -15.35
C ASP A 169 -9.29 9.84 -14.60
N GLY A 170 -9.29 9.18 -13.45
CA GLY A 170 -10.46 8.93 -12.62
C GLY A 170 -10.90 10.13 -11.76
N ALA A 171 -12.01 9.94 -11.05
CA ALA A 171 -12.64 10.98 -10.23
C ALA A 171 -11.77 11.43 -9.03
N PHE A 172 -10.92 10.57 -8.50
CA PHE A 172 -10.04 10.89 -7.37
C PHE A 172 -9.16 12.13 -7.61
N PHE A 173 -8.63 12.30 -8.83
CA PHE A 173 -7.77 13.43 -9.20
C PHE A 173 -8.55 14.70 -9.59
N LYS A 174 -9.87 14.71 -9.38
CA LYS A 174 -10.73 15.89 -9.57
C LYS A 174 -11.46 16.27 -8.27
N ASP A 175 -11.26 15.48 -7.21
CA ASP A 175 -11.94 15.65 -5.93
C ASP A 175 -11.04 16.47 -4.99
N LEU A 176 -11.62 17.45 -4.30
CA LEU A 176 -10.89 18.23 -3.30
C LEU A 176 -10.77 17.50 -1.95
N HIS A 177 -11.50 16.39 -1.76
CA HIS A 177 -11.56 15.56 -0.56
C HIS A 177 -10.73 14.28 -0.67
N GLN A 178 -9.60 14.34 -1.38
CA GLN A 178 -8.69 13.19 -1.56
C GLN A 178 -8.22 12.58 -0.25
N PHE A 179 -7.93 13.43 0.74
CA PHE A 179 -7.50 12.96 2.05
C PHE A 179 -8.59 12.12 2.72
N GLU A 180 -9.85 12.55 2.68
CA GLU A 180 -10.98 11.82 3.24
C GLU A 180 -11.19 10.48 2.53
N ILE A 181 -11.00 10.42 1.21
CA ILE A 181 -11.06 9.18 0.44
C ILE A 181 -9.95 8.21 0.87
N ILE A 182 -8.71 8.69 1.04
CA ILE A 182 -7.59 7.91 1.54
C ILE A 182 -7.87 7.41 2.96
N GLN A 183 -8.33 8.31 3.83
CA GLN A 183 -8.63 8.00 5.23
C GLN A 183 -9.75 6.96 5.34
N GLN A 184 -10.81 7.09 4.54
CA GLN A 184 -11.88 6.09 4.48
C GLN A 184 -11.33 4.75 3.97
N SER A 185 -10.45 4.78 2.99
CA SER A 185 -9.87 3.55 2.45
C SER A 185 -8.97 2.80 3.45
N ILE A 186 -8.27 3.52 4.34
CA ILE A 186 -7.58 2.91 5.48
C ILE A 186 -8.60 2.32 6.46
N LYS A 187 -9.69 3.03 6.79
CA LYS A 187 -10.73 2.54 7.71
C LYS A 187 -11.37 1.25 7.20
N ASP A 188 -11.66 1.15 5.91
CA ASP A 188 -12.25 -0.04 5.30
C ASP A 188 -11.34 -1.28 5.44
N LEU A 189 -10.03 -1.08 5.61
CA LEU A 189 -9.03 -2.15 5.74
C LEU A 189 -8.47 -2.31 7.17
N ILE A 190 -8.85 -1.44 8.12
CA ILE A 190 -8.17 -1.37 9.42
C ILE A 190 -8.46 -2.58 10.30
N ASP A 191 -9.66 -3.15 10.21
CA ASP A 191 -10.03 -4.32 10.99
C ASP A 191 -9.34 -5.59 10.45
N ILE A 192 -9.09 -5.66 9.14
CA ILE A 192 -8.23 -6.70 8.54
C ILE A 192 -6.81 -6.55 9.06
N TYR A 193 -6.26 -5.33 9.05
CA TYR A 193 -4.90 -5.07 9.56
C TYR A 193 -4.76 -5.46 11.04
N LYS A 194 -5.77 -5.17 11.87
CA LYS A 194 -5.77 -5.57 13.29
C LYS A 194 -5.64 -7.08 13.47
N ILE A 195 -6.31 -7.90 12.65
CA ILE A 195 -6.16 -9.37 12.70
C ILE A 195 -4.69 -9.77 12.44
N TRP A 196 -4.00 -9.03 11.58
CA TRP A 196 -2.62 -9.36 11.20
C TRP A 196 -1.56 -8.90 12.22
N VAL A 197 -1.83 -7.85 12.99
CA VAL A 197 -0.85 -7.27 13.94
C VAL A 197 -1.21 -7.41 15.42
N ILE A 198 -2.49 -7.54 15.74
CA ILE A 198 -2.98 -7.71 17.12
C ILE A 198 -3.16 -9.20 17.36
N ARG A 199 -2.27 -9.73 18.21
CA ARG A 199 -2.26 -11.12 18.67
C ARG A 199 -3.54 -11.36 19.48
N ILE A 200 -4.41 -12.23 19.00
CA ILE A 200 -5.48 -12.83 19.83
C ILE A 200 -4.94 -14.12 20.40
#